data_AF-A0A0F8ZUM9-F1
#
_entry.id   AF-A0A0F8ZUM9-F1
#
_cell.length_a   1.000
_cell.length_b   1.000
_cell.length_c   1.000
_cell.angle_alpha   90.00
_cell.angle_beta   90.00
_cell.angle_gamma   90.00
#
_symmetry.space_group_name_H-M   'P 1'
#
loop_
_entity.id
_entity.type
_entity.pdbx_description
1 polymer ?
#
loop_
_entity_poly.entity_id
_entity_poly.type
_entity_poly.pdbx_seq_one_letter_code
_entity_poly.pdbx_strand_id
1 'polypeptide(L)'
;MKKKTPTVFIVGTNHTIRMLFDGRGIAVVQKIKDASFIQFTGGGDISPQFYDQARHEKTYSQEKRDFVEATLARLLFKDKIPMAGICRGGQLLNVLCGGDMWQDVDGHKTTHRVYAKDTKKIFRVSSVHHQLMIPTKKNSKTLLVANETTWTAFPASLYFD
;
A
#
# COMPACT_ATOMS: atom_id res chain seq x y z
N MET A 1 -3.46 -20.64 -25.21
CA MET A 1 -3.69 -20.99 -23.79
C MET A 1 -4.64 -19.95 -23.17
N LYS A 2 -5.77 -20.36 -22.58
CA LYS A 2 -6.65 -19.41 -21.86
C LYS A 2 -5.91 -18.93 -20.60
N LYS A 3 -5.74 -17.60 -20.43
CA LYS A 3 -5.18 -17.05 -19.18
C LYS A 3 -6.07 -17.48 -18.03
N LYS A 4 -5.51 -18.16 -17.03
CA LYS A 4 -6.22 -18.53 -15.80
C LYS A 4 -6.63 -17.24 -15.08
N THR A 5 -7.87 -17.17 -14.62
CA THR A 5 -8.35 -16.02 -13.83
C THR A 5 -7.47 -15.87 -12.58
N PRO A 6 -6.97 -14.67 -12.26
CA PRO A 6 -6.15 -14.47 -11.08
C PRO A 6 -6.96 -14.72 -9.80
N THR A 7 -6.28 -15.24 -8.78
CA THR A 7 -6.81 -15.46 -7.43
C THR A 7 -6.05 -14.59 -6.42
N VAL A 8 -6.72 -14.17 -5.34
CA VAL A 8 -6.13 -13.29 -4.32
C VAL A 8 -6.27 -13.87 -2.91
N PHE A 9 -5.24 -13.73 -2.09
CA PHE A 9 -5.35 -13.90 -0.64
C PHE A 9 -5.26 -12.53 0.03
N ILE A 10 -6.18 -12.25 0.96
CA ILE A 10 -6.22 -10.97 1.69
C ILE A 10 -5.58 -11.17 3.06
N VAL A 11 -4.55 -10.36 3.37
CA VAL A 11 -3.90 -10.36 4.69
C VAL A 11 -4.75 -9.57 5.68
N GLY A 12 -5.33 -10.28 6.66
CA GLY A 12 -6.30 -9.74 7.61
C GLY A 12 -7.74 -9.88 7.11
N THR A 13 -8.68 -9.18 7.76
CA THR A 13 -10.10 -9.20 7.39
C THR A 13 -10.54 -7.82 6.91
N ASN A 14 -11.08 -7.75 5.70
CA ASN A 14 -11.67 -6.52 5.17
C ASN A 14 -12.76 -6.83 4.15
N HIS A 15 -14.02 -6.63 4.55
CA HIS A 15 -15.18 -6.94 3.71
C HIS A 15 -15.23 -6.09 2.44
N THR A 16 -14.83 -4.81 2.52
CA THR A 16 -14.81 -3.91 1.36
C THR A 16 -13.81 -4.36 0.30
N ILE A 17 -12.61 -4.79 0.71
CA ILE A 17 -11.59 -5.32 -0.19
C ILE A 17 -12.03 -6.68 -0.77
N ARG A 18 -12.72 -7.51 0.02
CA ARG A 18 -13.34 -8.74 -0.47
C ARG A 18 -14.33 -8.45 -1.60
N MET A 19 -15.29 -7.56 -1.37
CA MET A 19 -16.27 -7.13 -2.37
C MET A 19 -15.61 -6.51 -3.61
N LEU A 20 -14.52 -5.77 -3.45
CA LEU A 20 -13.76 -5.17 -4.54
C LEU A 20 -13.27 -6.21 -5.56
N PHE A 21 -12.76 -7.35 -5.07
CA PHE A 21 -12.25 -8.43 -5.89
C PHE A 21 -13.34 -9.33 -6.42
N ASP A 22 -14.33 -9.68 -5.59
CA ASP A 22 -15.49 -10.46 -6.03
C ASP A 22 -16.22 -9.74 -7.18
N GLY A 23 -16.43 -8.42 -7.07
CA GLY A 23 -17.02 -7.59 -8.13
C GLY A 23 -16.17 -7.44 -9.39
N ARG A 24 -14.89 -7.84 -9.36
CA ARG A 24 -13.99 -7.92 -10.51
C ARG A 24 -13.83 -9.35 -11.06
N GLY A 25 -14.56 -10.32 -10.51
CA GLY A 25 -14.42 -11.74 -10.86
C GLY A 25 -13.10 -12.35 -10.42
N ILE A 26 -12.40 -11.75 -9.45
CA ILE A 26 -11.15 -12.25 -8.88
C ILE A 26 -11.50 -13.05 -7.62
N ALA A 27 -11.29 -14.36 -7.65
CA ALA A 27 -11.66 -15.22 -6.54
C ALA A 27 -10.71 -15.02 -5.35
N VAL A 28 -11.29 -14.74 -4.18
CA VAL A 28 -10.54 -14.64 -2.92
C VAL A 28 -10.42 -16.00 -2.26
N VAL A 29 -9.19 -16.48 -2.12
CA VAL A 29 -8.84 -17.80 -1.58
C VAL A 29 -8.50 -17.75 -0.10
N GLN A 30 -8.62 -18.90 0.58
CA GLN A 30 -8.39 -19.03 2.02
C GLN A 30 -6.94 -19.40 2.39
N LYS A 31 -6.13 -19.83 1.41
CA LYS A 31 -4.74 -20.22 1.64
C LYS A 31 -3.85 -19.45 0.68
N ILE A 32 -2.72 -18.95 1.20
CA ILE A 32 -1.72 -18.21 0.45
C ILE A 32 -1.24 -18.99 -0.78
N LYS A 33 -1.01 -20.30 -0.63
CA LYS A 33 -0.55 -21.18 -1.72
C LYS A 33 -1.52 -21.29 -2.91
N ASP A 34 -2.79 -20.94 -2.71
CA ASP A 34 -3.83 -20.99 -3.76
C ASP A 34 -3.98 -19.63 -4.46
N ALA A 35 -3.26 -18.60 -4.01
CA ALA A 35 -3.35 -17.24 -4.51
C ALA A 35 -2.35 -16.99 -5.64
N SER A 36 -2.78 -16.18 -6.61
CA SER A 36 -1.91 -15.67 -7.68
C SER A 36 -1.20 -14.38 -7.24
N PHE A 37 -1.77 -13.64 -6.28
CA PHE A 37 -1.18 -12.47 -5.64
C PHE A 37 -1.75 -12.26 -4.24
N ILE A 38 -1.08 -11.44 -3.45
CA ILE A 38 -1.44 -11.17 -2.05
C ILE A 38 -1.83 -9.70 -1.88
N GLN A 39 -2.93 -9.43 -1.17
CA GLN A 39 -3.41 -8.09 -0.88
C GLN A 39 -3.27 -7.77 0.62
N PHE A 40 -2.44 -6.79 0.96
CA PHE A 40 -2.36 -6.21 2.31
C PHE A 40 -3.44 -5.14 2.51
N THR A 41 -4.03 -5.11 3.70
CA THR A 41 -5.15 -4.25 4.05
C THR A 41 -4.72 -2.95 4.73
N GLY A 42 -5.65 -2.02 4.90
CA GLY A 42 -5.42 -0.78 5.64
C GLY A 42 -5.21 -0.98 7.15
N GLY A 43 -4.95 0.11 7.86
CA GLY A 43 -4.72 0.13 9.30
C GLY A 43 -4.12 1.46 9.76
N GLY A 44 -3.55 1.47 10.97
CA GLY A 44 -2.81 2.61 11.52
C GLY A 44 -1.37 2.69 11.01
N ASP A 45 -0.51 3.38 11.73
CA ASP A 45 0.82 3.72 11.23
C ASP A 45 1.76 2.53 11.07
N ILE A 46 2.73 2.66 10.17
CA ILE A 46 3.89 1.79 10.07
C ILE A 46 4.95 2.24 11.08
N SER A 47 5.47 1.29 11.86
CA SER A 47 6.53 1.55 12.82
C SER A 47 7.79 2.14 12.16
N PRO A 48 8.36 3.24 12.71
CA PRO A 48 9.60 3.88 12.25
C PRO A 48 10.83 2.98 12.20
N GLN A 49 10.80 1.86 12.94
CA GLN A 49 11.85 0.86 12.93
C GLN A 49 12.01 0.16 11.57
N PHE A 50 10.99 0.20 10.69
CA PHE A 50 11.07 -0.41 9.36
C PHE A 50 11.73 0.48 8.31
N TYR A 51 12.02 1.74 8.65
CA TYR A 51 12.68 2.72 7.78
C TYR A 51 13.71 3.55 8.56
N ASP A 52 14.31 2.94 9.59
CA ASP A 52 15.47 3.43 10.35
C ASP A 52 15.34 4.88 10.87
N GLN A 53 14.14 5.27 11.31
CA GLN A 53 13.88 6.61 11.88
C GLN A 53 13.45 6.57 13.34
N ALA A 54 13.73 7.66 14.05
CA ALA A 54 13.18 7.89 15.38
C ALA A 54 11.67 8.12 15.31
N ARG A 55 10.96 7.70 16.36
CA ARG A 55 9.50 7.85 16.42
C ARG A 55 9.09 9.31 16.62
N HIS A 56 8.22 9.78 15.74
CA HIS A 56 7.53 11.05 15.86
C HIS A 56 6.42 10.95 16.92
N GLU A 57 6.18 12.05 17.64
CA GLU A 57 5.20 12.09 18.75
C GLU A 57 3.77 11.69 18.33
N LYS A 58 3.41 11.98 17.08
CA LYS A 58 2.08 11.65 16.51
C LYS A 58 2.00 10.26 15.88
N THR A 59 3.08 9.49 15.86
CA THR A 59 3.09 8.16 15.23
C THR A 59 2.56 7.10 16.19
N TYR A 60 1.53 6.37 15.79
CA TYR A 60 0.85 5.31 16.54
C TYR A 60 0.78 4.01 15.71
N SER A 61 1.86 3.24 15.75
CA SER A 61 1.99 1.97 15.03
C SER A 61 1.54 0.76 15.84
N GLN A 62 1.28 -0.34 15.13
CA GLN A 62 1.00 -1.66 15.72
C GLN A 62 2.20 -2.58 15.48
N GLU A 63 3.26 -2.45 16.29
CA GLU A 63 4.54 -3.13 16.05
C GLU A 63 4.43 -4.64 15.85
N LYS A 64 3.58 -5.32 16.64
CA LYS A 64 3.32 -6.76 16.46
C LYS A 64 2.75 -7.09 15.09
N ARG A 65 1.80 -6.27 14.61
CA ARG A 65 1.20 -6.42 13.27
C ARG A 65 2.22 -6.11 12.19
N ASP A 66 2.99 -5.03 12.33
CA ASP A 66 4.06 -4.68 11.40
C ASP A 66 5.04 -5.85 11.26
N PHE A 67 5.49 -6.43 12.38
CA PHE A 67 6.44 -7.55 12.37
C PHE A 67 5.88 -8.81 11.69
N VAL A 68 4.64 -9.19 12.00
CA VAL A 68 3.99 -10.36 11.39
C VAL A 68 3.82 -10.16 9.90
N GLU A 69 3.26 -9.03 9.47
CA GLU A 69 3.01 -8.75 8.06
C GLU A 69 4.31 -8.55 7.27
N ALA A 70 5.34 -7.93 7.86
CA ALA A 70 6.67 -7.80 7.25
C ALA A 70 7.37 -9.15 7.09
N THR A 71 7.28 -10.02 8.09
CA THR A 71 7.83 -11.37 8.01
C THR A 71 7.16 -12.15 6.89
N LEU A 72 5.82 -12.08 6.80
CA LEU A 72 5.07 -12.68 5.71
C LEU A 72 5.51 -12.15 4.34
N ALA A 73 5.54 -10.82 4.16
CA ALA A 73 5.94 -10.21 2.90
C ALA A 73 7.37 -10.60 2.49
N ARG A 74 8.31 -10.64 3.44
CA ARG A 74 9.70 -11.07 3.19
C ARG A 74 9.80 -12.53 2.72
N LEU A 75 8.94 -13.41 3.21
CA LEU A 75 8.87 -14.79 2.70
C LEU A 75 8.34 -14.81 1.27
N LEU A 76 7.26 -14.09 1.00
CA LEU A 76 6.63 -14.00 -0.32
C LEU A 76 7.53 -13.37 -1.39
N PHE A 77 8.40 -12.43 -1.01
CA PHE A 77 9.42 -11.87 -1.91
C PHE A 77 10.39 -12.93 -2.42
N LYS A 78 10.79 -13.90 -1.58
CA LYS A 78 11.67 -15.00 -2.00
C LYS A 78 11.01 -15.86 -3.08
N ASP A 79 9.70 -16.05 -2.97
CA ASP A 79 8.89 -16.84 -3.88
C ASP A 79 8.42 -16.04 -5.12
N LYS A 80 8.79 -14.75 -5.22
CA LYS A 80 8.37 -13.83 -6.29
C LYS A 80 6.86 -13.75 -6.46
N ILE A 81 6.10 -13.90 -5.38
CA ILE A 81 4.65 -13.79 -5.40
C ILE A 81 4.28 -12.29 -5.48
N PRO A 82 3.46 -11.87 -6.45
CA PRO A 82 3.01 -10.48 -6.56
C PRO A 82 2.24 -10.02 -5.32
N MET A 83 2.48 -8.78 -4.89
CA MET A 83 1.89 -8.21 -3.67
C MET A 83 1.39 -6.81 -3.93
N ALA A 84 0.17 -6.54 -3.48
CA ALA A 84 -0.48 -5.24 -3.53
C ALA A 84 -0.88 -4.79 -2.12
N GLY A 85 -0.99 -3.48 -1.90
CA GLY A 85 -1.27 -2.92 -0.59
C GLY A 85 -2.21 -1.71 -0.66
N ILE A 86 -3.28 -1.72 0.14
CA ILE A 86 -4.23 -0.60 0.24
C ILE A 86 -3.96 0.17 1.53
N CYS A 87 -3.87 1.50 1.43
CA CYS A 87 -3.62 2.38 2.58
C CYS A 87 -2.32 1.95 3.29
N ARG A 88 -2.38 1.60 4.58
CA ARG A 88 -1.26 1.05 5.36
C ARG A 88 -0.54 -0.10 4.65
N GLY A 89 -1.26 -1.01 3.99
CA GLY A 89 -0.63 -2.12 3.27
C GLY A 89 0.35 -1.66 2.19
N GLY A 90 0.05 -0.54 1.52
CA GLY A 90 0.96 0.06 0.54
C GLY A 90 2.17 0.69 1.21
N GLN A 91 1.98 1.34 2.36
CA GLN A 91 3.07 1.93 3.16
C GLN A 91 4.02 0.85 3.69
N LEU A 92 3.49 -0.29 4.15
CA LEU A 92 4.30 -1.43 4.56
C LEU A 92 5.17 -1.94 3.39
N LEU A 93 4.56 -2.17 2.23
CA LEU A 93 5.31 -2.64 1.06
C LEU A 93 6.35 -1.61 0.60
N ASN A 94 6.04 -0.32 0.67
CA ASN A 94 6.99 0.76 0.38
C ASN A 94 8.25 0.64 1.24
N VAL A 95 8.11 0.52 2.56
CA VAL A 95 9.28 0.45 3.46
C VAL A 95 10.06 -0.85 3.30
N LEU A 96 9.37 -1.97 3.04
CA LEU A 96 10.05 -3.25 2.79
C LEU A 96 10.81 -3.29 1.46
N CYS A 97 10.41 -2.47 0.50
CA CYS A 97 11.14 -2.25 -0.76
C CYS A 97 12.24 -1.18 -0.62
N GLY A 98 12.50 -0.66 0.58
CA GLY A 98 13.54 0.33 0.85
C GLY A 98 13.13 1.78 0.58
N GLY A 99 11.82 2.07 0.54
CA GLY A 99 11.31 3.44 0.63
C GLY A 99 11.25 3.93 2.09
N ASP A 100 11.14 5.25 2.24
CA ASP A 100 10.96 5.93 3.53
C ASP A 100 9.50 6.36 3.72
N MET A 101 9.23 6.99 4.87
CA MET A 101 7.93 7.58 5.20
C MET A 101 8.10 8.97 5.78
N TRP A 102 7.18 9.88 5.46
CA TRP A 102 6.87 11.01 6.34
C TRP A 102 5.91 10.52 7.43
N GLN A 103 6.28 10.74 8.69
CA GLN A 103 5.53 10.25 9.86
C GLN A 103 4.29 11.08 10.21
N ASP A 104 4.27 12.35 9.80
CA ASP A 104 3.12 13.23 9.96
C ASP A 104 3.11 14.26 8.83
N VAL A 105 1.95 14.41 8.18
CA VAL A 105 1.68 15.44 7.19
C VAL A 105 0.30 16.03 7.44
N ASP A 106 0.21 17.36 7.41
CA ASP A 106 -1.05 18.08 7.51
C ASP A 106 -1.84 18.02 6.19
N GLY A 107 -3.10 18.48 6.19
CA GLY A 107 -3.96 18.47 4.99
C GLY A 107 -4.38 17.07 4.51
N HIS A 108 -3.79 16.01 5.06
CA HIS A 108 -4.14 14.60 4.84
C HIS A 108 -5.28 14.19 5.77
N LYS A 109 -6.53 14.33 5.30
CA LYS A 109 -7.76 13.73 5.88
C LYS A 109 -8.99 14.00 4.99
N THR A 110 -8.78 14.09 3.69
CA THR A 110 -9.80 14.54 2.74
C THR A 110 -9.78 13.72 1.45
N THR A 111 -10.83 13.89 0.65
CA THR A 111 -10.84 13.41 -0.74
C THR A 111 -10.16 14.42 -1.63
N HIS A 112 -9.30 13.95 -2.53
CA HIS A 112 -8.55 14.77 -3.46
C HIS A 112 -8.41 14.03 -4.81
N ARG A 113 -7.88 14.72 -5.81
CA ARG A 113 -7.67 14.16 -7.14
C ARG A 113 -6.23 13.70 -7.31
N VAL A 114 -6.07 12.49 -7.86
CA VAL A 114 -4.80 12.00 -8.40
C VAL A 114 -4.92 11.85 -9.90
N TYR A 115 -3.81 11.98 -10.60
CA TYR A 115 -3.74 11.72 -12.04
C TYR A 115 -2.74 10.60 -12.32
N ALA A 116 -3.12 9.74 -13.26
CA ALA A 116 -2.24 8.70 -13.77
C ALA A 116 -1.16 9.31 -14.67
N LYS A 117 0.11 8.99 -14.40
CA LYS A 117 1.23 9.63 -15.11
C LYS A 117 1.23 9.33 -16.61
N ASP A 118 0.79 8.13 -16.98
CA ASP A 118 0.80 7.56 -18.33
C ASP A 118 -0.41 8.03 -19.17
N THR A 119 -1.61 7.97 -18.61
CA THR A 119 -2.86 8.22 -19.32
C THR A 119 -3.43 9.60 -19.07
N LYS A 120 -2.89 10.34 -18.08
CA LYS A 120 -3.43 11.60 -17.56
C LYS A 120 -4.87 11.51 -17.04
N LYS A 121 -5.41 10.30 -16.88
CA LYS A 121 -6.73 10.08 -16.29
C LYS A 121 -6.74 10.54 -14.84
N ILE A 122 -7.83 11.19 -14.46
CA ILE A 122 -8.03 11.71 -13.11
C ILE A 122 -8.91 10.74 -12.33
N PHE A 123 -8.48 10.41 -11.11
CA PHE A 123 -9.23 9.59 -10.17
C PHE A 123 -9.46 10.37 -8.88
N ARG A 124 -10.64 10.20 -8.29
CA ARG A 124 -10.93 10.69 -6.95
C ARG A 124 -10.51 9.64 -5.93
N VAL A 125 -9.68 10.01 -4.99
CA VAL A 125 -9.18 9.13 -3.92
C VAL A 125 -9.34 9.81 -2.56
N SER A 126 -9.24 9.04 -1.48
CA SER A 126 -9.20 9.56 -0.11
C SER A 126 -7.81 9.37 0.50
N SER A 127 -7.30 10.44 1.10
CA SER A 127 -6.15 10.37 2.02
C SER A 127 -6.69 10.49 3.43
N VAL A 128 -6.69 9.38 4.16
CA VAL A 128 -7.10 9.32 5.59
C VAL A 128 -5.93 9.11 6.53
N HIS A 129 -4.75 8.83 5.98
CA HIS A 129 -3.53 8.57 6.71
C HIS A 129 -2.65 9.82 6.72
N HIS A 130 -2.16 10.19 7.90
CA HIS A 130 -1.24 11.31 8.09
C HIS A 130 0.22 10.91 7.88
N GLN A 131 0.53 9.62 7.69
CA GLN A 131 1.80 9.21 7.08
C GLN A 131 1.74 9.21 5.55
N LEU A 132 2.84 9.62 4.91
CA LEU A 132 2.99 9.66 3.46
C LEU A 132 4.21 8.84 3.01
N MET A 133 4.05 8.04 1.95
CA MET A 133 5.13 7.22 1.39
C MET A 133 6.18 8.09 0.68
N ILE A 134 7.45 7.79 0.92
CA ILE A 134 8.60 8.29 0.18
C ILE A 134 9.22 7.09 -0.58
N PRO A 135 8.87 6.92 -1.86
CA PRO A 135 9.26 5.74 -2.63
C PRO A 135 10.74 5.74 -2.97
N THR A 136 11.38 4.56 -2.91
CA THR A 136 12.76 4.40 -3.36
C THR A 136 12.87 4.70 -4.87
N LYS A 137 14.01 5.24 -5.31
CA LYS A 137 14.31 5.42 -6.74
C LYS A 137 14.71 4.12 -7.43
N LYS A 138 15.05 3.07 -6.67
CA LYS A 138 15.49 1.78 -7.21
C LYS A 138 14.27 0.88 -7.43
N ASN A 139 14.09 0.35 -8.64
CA ASN A 139 13.08 -0.66 -8.96
C ASN A 139 11.64 -0.30 -8.54
N SER A 140 11.29 0.99 -8.50
CA SER A 140 9.93 1.45 -8.26
C SER A 140 9.41 2.24 -9.46
N LYS A 141 8.09 2.21 -9.66
CA LYS A 141 7.43 3.01 -10.68
C LYS A 141 6.21 3.71 -10.09
N THR A 142 6.25 5.03 -10.04
CA THR A 142 5.08 5.82 -9.66
C THR A 142 4.02 5.75 -10.75
N LEU A 143 2.80 5.33 -10.41
CA LEU A 143 1.69 5.26 -11.36
C LEU A 143 0.74 6.45 -11.21
N LEU A 144 0.39 6.80 -9.97
CA LEU A 144 -0.54 7.88 -9.64
C LEU A 144 0.17 8.95 -8.80
N VAL A 145 -0.10 10.23 -9.10
CA VAL A 145 0.43 11.39 -8.37
C VAL A 145 -0.68 12.42 -8.12
N ALA A 146 -0.64 13.10 -6.97
CA ALA A 146 -1.45 14.27 -6.67
C ALA A 146 -0.61 15.55 -6.87
N ASN A 147 -1.14 16.52 -7.61
CA ASN A 147 -0.60 17.89 -7.67
C ASN A 147 -1.29 18.82 -6.68
N GLU A 148 -2.45 18.41 -6.16
CA GLU A 148 -3.09 19.03 -5.02
C GLU A 148 -2.29 18.61 -3.80
N THR A 149 -1.32 19.44 -3.45
CA THR A 149 -0.56 19.31 -2.23
C THR A 149 -1.52 19.36 -1.05
N THR A 150 -1.64 18.26 -0.35
CA THR A 150 -2.01 18.27 1.08
C THR A 150 -0.87 18.87 1.92
N TRP A 151 0.34 19.04 1.34
CA TRP A 151 1.46 19.81 1.88
C TRP A 151 2.22 20.55 0.77
N THR A 152 2.41 21.87 0.89
CA THR A 152 2.84 22.85 -0.14
C THR A 152 4.20 22.61 -0.82
N ALA A 153 4.88 21.48 -0.59
CA ALA A 153 6.25 21.27 -1.04
C ALA A 153 6.44 20.13 -2.07
N PHE A 154 5.64 19.04 -2.08
CA PHE A 154 5.93 17.90 -2.97
C PHE A 154 4.69 17.08 -3.40
N PRO A 155 4.67 16.52 -4.63
CA PRO A 155 3.56 15.68 -5.10
C PRO A 155 3.54 14.32 -4.39
N ALA A 156 2.39 13.98 -3.80
CA ALA A 156 2.15 12.67 -3.15
C ALA A 156 1.86 11.59 -4.21
N SER A 157 2.38 10.37 -4.01
CA SER A 157 2.25 9.25 -4.95
C SER A 157 1.66 7.98 -4.33
N LEU A 158 0.71 7.35 -5.03
CA LEU A 158 0.12 6.05 -4.68
C LEU A 158 0.61 4.95 -5.64
N TYR A 159 0.88 3.75 -5.08
CA TYR A 159 1.49 2.61 -5.78
C TYR A 159 0.65 1.34 -5.61
N PHE A 160 0.58 0.56 -6.69
CA PHE A 160 0.19 -0.85 -6.71
C PHE A 160 1.11 -1.54 -7.74
N ASP A 161 1.61 -2.73 -7.41
CA ASP A 161 2.26 -3.66 -8.36
C ASP A 161 1.29 -4.83 -8.61
#